data_AF-A0A1Y1MV78-F1
#
_entry.id   AF-A0A1Y1MV78-F1
#
_cell.length_a   1.000
_cell.length_b   1.000
_cell.length_c   1.000
_cell.angle_alpha   90.00
_cell.angle_beta   90.00
_cell.angle_gamma   90.00
#
_symmetry.space_group_name_H-M   'P 1'
#
loop_
_entity.id
_entity.type
_entity.pdbx_description
1 polymer ?
#
loop_
_entity_poly.entity_id
_entity_poly.type
_entity_poly.pdbx_seq_one_letter_code
_entity_poly.pdbx_strand_id
1 'polypeptide(L)'
;DGFVRAIQARSGRDNAYSDEAFGAAMKEFKIFFNRGQVPKRKELLLSRDANGTLAVLYGEGGHKQQAGRSLMGTLSEERLSRLLWLNYLAGDKVASEGARDNIIEGIMEFVERP
;
A
#
# COMPACT_ATOMS: atom_id res chain seq x y z
N ASP A 1 7.72 -6.05 -7.47
CA ASP A 1 7.54 -7.45 -7.00
C ASP A 1 7.41 -7.57 -5.48
N GLY A 2 8.18 -6.85 -4.66
CA GLY A 2 8.12 -6.96 -3.19
C GLY A 2 6.73 -6.82 -2.57
N PHE A 3 5.94 -5.81 -2.97
CA PHE A 3 4.56 -5.62 -2.48
C PHE A 3 3.63 -6.79 -2.82
N VAL A 4 3.72 -7.30 -4.04
CA VAL A 4 2.91 -8.45 -4.51
C VAL A 4 3.20 -9.67 -3.64
N ARG A 5 4.48 -9.96 -3.39
CA ARG A 5 4.89 -11.09 -2.53
C ARG A 5 4.42 -10.92 -1.09
N ALA A 6 4.47 -9.70 -0.55
CA ALA A 6 4.01 -9.41 0.80
C ALA A 6 2.50 -9.68 0.96
N ILE A 7 1.68 -9.25 -0.02
CA ILE A 7 0.24 -9.51 0.00
C ILE A 7 -0.03 -11.01 -0.12
N GLN A 8 0.64 -11.70 -1.06
CA GLN A 8 0.50 -13.15 -1.24
C GLN A 8 0.87 -13.96 0.01
N ALA A 9 1.94 -13.57 0.71
CA ALA A 9 2.38 -14.24 1.93
C ALA A 9 1.32 -14.14 3.05
N ARG A 10 0.57 -13.04 3.10
CA ARG A 10 -0.47 -12.80 4.11
C ARG A 10 -1.82 -13.37 3.71
N SER A 11 -2.13 -13.43 2.41
CA SER A 11 -3.41 -13.93 1.90
C SER A 11 -3.44 -15.45 1.69
N GLY A 12 -2.28 -16.08 1.45
CA GLY A 12 -2.20 -17.43 0.89
C GLY A 12 -2.73 -18.58 1.76
N ARG A 13 -3.08 -18.34 3.03
CA ARG A 13 -3.62 -19.36 3.95
C ARG A 13 -5.06 -19.09 4.36
N ASP A 14 -5.66 -18.00 3.91
CA ASP A 14 -6.98 -17.58 4.32
C ASP A 14 -7.92 -17.63 3.11
N ASN A 15 -8.97 -18.44 3.24
CA ASN A 15 -9.96 -18.66 2.19
C ASN A 15 -10.72 -17.39 1.83
N ALA A 16 -10.73 -16.38 2.69
CA ALA A 16 -11.29 -15.07 2.42
C ALA A 16 -10.59 -14.31 1.28
N TYR A 17 -9.48 -14.82 0.74
CA TYR A 17 -8.76 -14.23 -0.40
C TYR A 17 -8.67 -15.16 -1.62
N SER A 18 -9.40 -16.28 -1.60
CA SER A 18 -9.36 -17.31 -2.66
C SER A 18 -10.44 -17.13 -3.72
N ASP A 19 -11.23 -16.05 -3.67
CA ASP A 19 -12.24 -15.73 -4.68
C ASP A 19 -11.69 -15.02 -5.91
N GLU A 20 -12.53 -15.01 -6.95
CA GLU A 20 -12.22 -14.43 -8.25
C GLU A 20 -11.98 -12.92 -8.18
N ALA A 21 -12.73 -12.18 -7.34
CA ALA A 21 -12.60 -10.74 -7.22
C ALA A 21 -11.22 -10.35 -6.66
N PHE A 22 -10.78 -11.04 -5.60
CA PHE A 22 -9.43 -10.84 -5.05
C PHE A 22 -8.35 -11.25 -6.07
N GLY A 23 -8.56 -12.36 -6.77
CA GLY A 23 -7.67 -12.81 -7.84
C GLY A 23 -7.52 -11.80 -8.98
N ALA A 24 -8.62 -11.15 -9.38
CA ALA A 24 -8.63 -10.09 -10.38
C ALA A 24 -7.89 -8.84 -9.88
N ALA A 25 -8.18 -8.39 -8.66
CA ALA A 25 -7.49 -7.24 -8.04
C ALA A 25 -5.97 -7.47 -7.93
N MET A 26 -5.54 -8.70 -7.61
CA MET A 26 -4.12 -9.06 -7.58
C MET A 26 -3.45 -8.97 -8.96
N LYS A 27 -4.16 -9.34 -10.03
CA LYS A 27 -3.66 -9.21 -11.41
C LYS A 27 -3.52 -7.74 -11.80
N GLU A 28 -4.54 -6.93 -11.51
CA GLU A 28 -4.52 -5.49 -11.79
C GLU A 28 -3.41 -4.78 -10.99
N PHE A 29 -3.27 -5.09 -9.70
CA PHE A 29 -2.19 -4.56 -8.87
C PHE A 29 -0.80 -4.88 -9.45
N LYS A 30 -0.59 -6.09 -9.98
CA LYS A 30 0.67 -6.46 -10.65
C LYS A 30 0.93 -5.61 -11.88
N ILE A 31 -0.09 -5.24 -12.64
CA ILE A 31 0.04 -4.42 -13.86
C ILE A 31 0.62 -3.05 -13.53
N PHE A 32 0.25 -2.43 -12.40
CA PHE A 32 0.80 -1.13 -11.98
C PHE A 32 2.33 -1.15 -11.81
N PHE A 33 2.91 -2.32 -11.56
CA PHE A 33 4.35 -2.50 -11.36
C PHE A 33 5.04 -3.26 -12.49
N ASN A 34 4.36 -3.47 -13.62
CA ASN A 34 4.99 -4.08 -14.79
C ASN A 34 6.10 -3.18 -15.35
N ARG A 35 7.15 -3.81 -15.89
CA ARG A 35 8.43 -3.19 -16.24
C ARG A 35 8.25 -1.96 -17.15
N GLY A 36 8.87 -0.84 -16.77
CA GLY A 36 9.06 0.34 -17.63
C GLY A 36 8.20 1.56 -17.31
N GLN A 37 7.13 1.43 -16.53
CA GLN A 37 6.22 2.56 -16.23
C GLN A 37 6.63 3.39 -15.00
N VAL A 38 7.54 2.87 -14.17
CA VAL A 38 8.03 3.55 -12.96
C VAL A 38 9.51 3.87 -13.16
N PRO A 39 9.85 5.10 -13.61
CA PRO A 39 11.23 5.52 -13.67
C PRO A 39 11.93 5.38 -12.30
N LYS A 40 13.24 5.14 -12.32
CA LYS A 40 14.01 5.00 -11.07
C LYS A 40 14.15 6.37 -10.40
N ARG A 41 14.28 6.37 -9.06
CA ARG A 41 14.58 7.56 -8.22
C ARG A 41 13.48 8.63 -8.15
N LYS A 42 12.22 8.22 -8.26
CA LYS A 42 11.06 9.09 -8.07
C LYS A 42 10.13 8.45 -7.05
N GLU A 43 9.25 9.26 -6.48
CA GLU A 43 8.35 8.84 -5.42
C GLU A 43 7.22 7.97 -5.98
N LEU A 44 6.95 6.87 -5.27
CA LEU A 44 5.74 6.07 -5.42
C LEU A 44 4.86 6.36 -4.20
N LEU A 45 3.68 6.92 -4.43
CA LEU A 45 2.68 7.19 -3.40
C LEU A 45 1.54 6.18 -3.50
N LEU A 46 1.31 5.46 -2.40
CA LEU A 46 0.23 4.48 -2.25
C LEU A 46 -0.80 5.06 -1.29
N SER A 47 -1.90 5.59 -1.84
CA SER A 47 -2.93 6.31 -1.06
C SER A 47 -4.16 5.44 -0.89
N ARG A 48 -4.50 5.10 0.36
CA ARG A 48 -5.73 4.37 0.70
C ARG A 48 -6.76 5.37 1.23
N ASP A 49 -7.95 5.38 0.64
CA ASP A 49 -9.07 6.22 1.12
C ASP A 49 -9.88 5.54 2.25
N ALA A 50 -10.91 6.23 2.74
CA ALA A 50 -11.79 5.74 3.80
C ALA A 50 -12.62 4.50 3.39
N ASN A 51 -12.87 4.32 2.08
CA ASN A 51 -13.58 3.15 1.56
C ASN A 51 -12.62 1.96 1.31
N GLY A 52 -11.32 2.17 1.50
CA GLY A 52 -10.30 1.17 1.23
C GLY A 52 -9.84 1.12 -0.23
N THR A 53 -10.25 2.08 -1.07
CA THR A 53 -9.74 2.21 -2.43
C THR A 53 -8.27 2.63 -2.38
N LEU A 54 -7.42 1.93 -3.11
CA LEU A 54 -6.00 2.24 -3.24
C LEU A 54 -5.75 2.99 -4.55
N ALA A 55 -5.29 4.23 -4.48
CA ALA A 55 -4.72 4.95 -5.61
C ALA A 55 -3.19 4.80 -5.63
N VAL A 56 -2.64 4.48 -6.80
CA VAL A 56 -1.19 4.41 -7.02
C VAL A 56 -0.77 5.62 -7.84
N LEU A 57 0.04 6.48 -7.25
CA LEU A 57 0.53 7.69 -7.90
C LEU A 57 2.05 7.67 -7.98
N TYR A 58 2.57 8.33 -9.00
CA TYR A 58 4.00 8.43 -9.24
C TYR A 58 4.39 9.87 -9.54
N GLY A 59 5.49 10.34 -8.96
CA GLY A 59 5.88 11.73 -9.16
C GLY A 59 7.29 12.08 -8.75
N GLU A 60 7.65 13.34 -8.98
CA GLU A 60 8.96 13.92 -8.67
C GLU A 60 9.35 13.83 -7.19
N GLY A 61 8.39 13.54 -6.31
CA GLY A 61 8.57 13.42 -4.88
C GLY A 61 8.56 14.77 -4.16
N GLY A 62 8.35 14.71 -2.85
CA GLY A 62 8.44 15.86 -1.96
C GLY A 62 7.16 16.15 -1.17
N HIS A 63 7.34 16.79 -0.01
CA HIS A 63 6.27 17.11 0.94
C HIS A 63 5.34 18.25 0.48
N LYS A 64 5.56 18.82 -0.71
CA LYS A 64 4.68 19.87 -1.24
C LYS A 64 3.39 19.23 -1.77
N GLN A 65 2.26 19.84 -1.43
CA GLN A 65 0.92 19.35 -1.83
C GLN A 65 0.73 19.27 -3.35
N GLN A 66 1.58 19.92 -4.14
CA GLN A 66 1.54 19.96 -5.61
C GLN A 66 2.82 19.39 -6.25
N ALA A 67 3.56 18.52 -5.55
CA ALA A 67 4.59 17.73 -6.23
C ALA A 67 3.92 17.01 -7.41
N GLY A 68 4.42 17.19 -8.62
CA GLY A 68 3.83 16.66 -9.85
C GLY A 68 3.71 15.14 -9.74
N ARG A 69 2.50 14.66 -9.43
CA ARG A 69 2.15 13.25 -9.29
C ARG A 69 1.13 12.89 -10.36
N SER A 70 1.39 11.82 -11.08
CA SER A 70 0.49 11.23 -12.07
C SER A 70 -0.16 9.98 -11.48
N LEU A 71 -1.47 9.87 -11.63
CA LEU A 71 -2.22 8.68 -11.25
C LEU A 71 -1.89 7.54 -12.23
N MET A 72 -1.41 6.41 -11.71
CA MET A 72 -1.19 5.19 -12.50
C MET A 72 -2.47 4.34 -12.56
N GLY A 73 -3.25 4.34 -11.49
CA GLY A 73 -4.49 3.58 -11.40
C GLY A 73 -5.06 3.53 -9.99
N THR A 74 -6.24 2.93 -9.87
CA THR A 74 -6.99 2.79 -8.62
C THR A 74 -7.52 1.36 -8.47
N LEU A 75 -7.51 0.81 -7.26
CA LEU A 75 -8.05 -0.51 -6.93
C LEU A 75 -9.06 -0.38 -5.79
N SER A 76 -10.30 -0.81 -6.04
CA SER A 76 -11.38 -0.72 -5.04
C SER A 76 -11.49 -1.96 -4.15
N GLU A 77 -10.60 -2.96 -4.31
CA GLU A 77 -10.58 -4.15 -3.47
C GLU A 77 -9.93 -3.83 -2.10
N GLU A 78 -10.78 -3.57 -1.11
CA GLU A 78 -10.36 -3.18 0.24
C GLU A 78 -9.46 -4.22 0.90
N ARG A 79 -9.70 -5.51 0.66
CA ARG A 79 -8.89 -6.58 1.25
C ARG A 79 -7.44 -6.50 0.80
N LEU A 80 -7.21 -6.14 -0.46
CA LEU A 80 -5.88 -5.98 -1.03
C LEU A 80 -5.17 -4.77 -0.40
N SER A 81 -5.84 -3.62 -0.33
CA SER A 81 -5.26 -2.40 0.25
C SER A 81 -4.99 -2.55 1.74
N ARG A 82 -5.83 -3.28 2.48
CA ARG A 82 -5.62 -3.64 3.88
C ARG A 82 -4.38 -4.50 4.07
N LEU A 83 -4.20 -5.55 3.29
CA LEU A 83 -3.01 -6.41 3.39
C LEU A 83 -1.71 -5.65 3.10
N LEU A 84 -1.77 -4.68 2.18
CA LEU A 84 -0.64 -3.80 1.92
C LEU A 84 -0.31 -2.90 3.13
N TRP A 85 -1.32 -2.38 3.84
CA TRP A 85 -1.11 -1.60 5.08
C TRP A 85 -0.55 -2.46 6.21
N LEU A 86 -1.11 -3.66 6.41
CA LEU A 86 -0.65 -4.60 7.42
C LEU A 86 0.79 -5.06 7.19
N ASN A 87 1.31 -4.96 5.97
CA ASN A 87 2.72 -5.18 5.68
C ASN A 87 3.66 -4.24 6.46
N TYR A 88 3.18 -3.07 6.87
CA TYR A 88 3.94 -2.09 7.65
C TYR A 88 3.59 -2.11 9.13
N LEU A 89 2.35 -2.48 9.47
CA LEU A 89 1.84 -2.28 10.82
C LEU A 89 1.71 -3.57 11.64
N ALA A 90 1.60 -4.74 10.99
CA ALA A 90 1.18 -5.95 11.69
C ALA A 90 2.07 -7.17 11.43
N GLY A 91 2.20 -7.99 12.47
CA GLY A 91 2.97 -9.23 12.48
C GLY A 91 4.43 -9.03 12.90
N ASP A 92 5.12 -10.14 13.13
CA ASP A 92 6.48 -10.15 13.68
C ASP A 92 7.50 -9.49 12.74
N LYS A 93 7.27 -9.58 11.43
CA LYS A 93 8.11 -8.97 10.40
C LYS A 93 7.30 -7.99 9.56
N VAL A 94 7.69 -6.72 9.65
CA VAL A 94 7.13 -5.62 8.84
C VAL A 94 8.15 -5.12 7.83
N ALA A 95 7.68 -4.42 6.80
CA ALA A 95 8.56 -3.89 5.75
C ALA A 95 9.50 -2.79 6.24
N SER A 96 9.17 -2.12 7.35
CA SER A 96 10.03 -1.13 8.01
C SER A 96 9.60 -0.98 9.46
N GLU A 97 10.48 -1.35 10.40
CA GLU A 97 10.23 -1.20 11.84
C GLU A 97 10.16 0.28 12.22
N GLY A 98 11.12 1.10 11.77
CA GLY A 98 11.09 2.54 12.05
C GLY A 98 9.82 3.24 11.53
N ALA A 99 9.26 2.81 10.39
CA ALA A 99 7.98 3.35 9.93
C ALA A 99 6.82 2.94 10.85
N ARG A 100 6.80 1.69 11.31
CA ARG A 100 5.80 1.20 12.28
C ARG A 100 5.87 2.00 13.58
N ASP A 101 7.06 2.13 14.13
CA ASP A 101 7.29 2.77 15.43
C ASP A 101 6.91 4.26 15.35
N ASN A 102 7.37 4.99 14.33
CA ASN A 102 6.99 6.40 14.10
C ASN A 102 5.47 6.60 13.96
N ILE A 103 4.77 5.66 13.31
CA ILE A 103 3.31 5.73 13.18
C ILE A 103 2.63 5.49 14.53
N ILE A 104 3.07 4.48 15.28
CA ILE A 104 2.52 4.15 16.60
C ILE A 104 2.73 5.33 17.56
N GLU A 105 3.96 5.82 17.66
CA GLU A 105 4.31 6.96 18.51
C GLU A 105 3.47 8.20 18.16
N GLY A 106 3.38 8.56 16.88
CA GLY A 106 2.58 9.71 16.45
C GLY A 106 1.07 9.57 16.75
N ILE A 107 0.52 8.36 16.71
CA ILE A 107 -0.87 8.11 17.12
C ILE A 107 -1.03 8.24 18.64
N MET A 108 -0.11 7.65 19.41
CA MET A 108 -0.14 7.74 20.88
C MET A 108 -0.04 9.19 21.34
N GLU A 109 0.90 9.96 20.79
CA GLU A 109 1.04 11.40 21.06
C GLU A 109 -0.25 12.17 20.74
N PHE A 110 -0.95 11.81 19.65
CA PHE A 110 -2.20 12.48 19.28
C PHE A 110 -3.35 12.14 20.25
N VAL A 111 -3.48 10.88 20.66
CA VAL A 111 -4.54 10.40 21.55
C VAL A 111 -4.34 10.85 23.00
N GLU A 112 -3.09 11.05 23.42
CA GLU A 112 -2.74 11.50 24.78
C GLU A 112 -2.92 13.02 24.97
N ARG A 113 -3.25 13.78 23.92
CA ARG A 113 -3.57 15.21 24.04
C ARG A 113 -4.96 15.38 24.69
N PRO A 114 -5.07 16.18 25.77
CA PRO A 114 -6.32 16.39 26.49
C PRO A 114 -7.37 17.14 25.67
#